data_AF-A0A1V9FMV2-F1
#
_entry.id   AF-A0A1V9FMV2-F1
#
_cell.length_a   1.000
_cell.length_b   1.000
_cell.length_c   1.000
_cell.angle_alpha   90.00
_cell.angle_beta   90.00
_cell.angle_gamma   90.00
#
_symmetry.space_group_name_H-M   'P 1'
#
loop_
_entity.id
_entity.type
_entity.pdbx_description
1 polymer ?
#
loop_
_entity_poly.entity_id
_entity_poly.type
_entity_poly.pdbx_seq_one_letter_code
_entity_poly.pdbx_strand_id
1 'polypeptide(L)'
;MSEKVNGFLVLRKSGTMDTVEPYKRLFRVGAKEYRGMERAHLYDIDEDYIKKKLPPDLHIIIKKNHEESNDLLFVELIRDLEEAKKILQYVRGKNDLSELIAIRSDIISEIKGTVDIDPAEIEWLGYDILSFGGDSLILNGIFFKPDHFSKWIPWINDNGLFAGKEQVQAYIDDYLQLASDDIVEDHIPSPYRFDAVRIGRVLPVNPMN
;
A
#
# COMPACT_ATOMS: atom_id res chain seq x y z
N MET A 1 -3.16 25.27 -1.80
CA MET A 1 -4.36 24.41 -1.81
C MET A 1 -3.92 23.08 -1.23
N SER A 2 -4.63 22.54 -0.24
CA SER A 2 -4.31 21.21 0.29
C SER A 2 -4.65 20.12 -0.73
N GLU A 3 -3.91 19.02 -0.70
CA GLU A 3 -4.23 17.78 -1.41
C GLU A 3 -5.05 16.88 -0.48
N LYS A 4 -5.98 16.10 -1.03
CA LYS A 4 -6.82 15.18 -0.24
C LYS A 4 -6.36 13.74 -0.42
N VAL A 5 -6.15 13.04 0.68
CA VAL A 5 -5.75 11.62 0.73
C VAL A 5 -6.68 10.85 1.68
N ASN A 6 -6.75 9.52 1.57
CA ASN A 6 -7.53 8.70 2.49
C ASN A 6 -6.81 8.39 3.80
N GLY A 7 -5.52 8.68 3.88
CA GLY A 7 -4.70 8.43 5.04
C GLY A 7 -3.35 7.87 4.64
N PHE A 8 -2.66 7.33 5.63
CA PHE A 8 -1.27 6.97 5.53
C PHE A 8 -1.02 5.53 5.96
N LEU A 9 -0.05 4.90 5.31
CA LEU A 9 0.45 3.57 5.62
C LEU A 9 1.96 3.66 5.90
N VAL A 10 2.40 3.04 6.99
CA VAL A 10 3.83 2.84 7.26
C VAL A 10 4.17 1.42 6.82
N LEU A 11 5.00 1.29 5.79
CA LEU A 11 5.32 0.02 5.15
C LEU A 11 6.83 -0.20 5.10
N ARG A 12 7.24 -1.47 5.02
CA ARG A 12 8.63 -1.80 4.66
C ARG A 12 8.92 -1.43 3.20
N LYS A 13 10.15 -1.02 2.92
CA LYS A 13 10.67 -0.83 1.57
C LYS A 13 10.76 -2.21 0.90
N SER A 14 10.23 -2.34 -0.31
CA SER A 14 10.14 -3.64 -1.01
C SER A 14 11.49 -4.34 -1.20
N GLY A 15 12.57 -3.61 -1.48
CA GLY A 15 13.92 -4.20 -1.60
C GLY A 15 14.49 -4.85 -0.34
N THR A 16 13.79 -4.77 0.80
CA THR A 16 14.20 -5.39 2.08
C THR A 16 13.41 -6.65 2.41
N MET A 17 12.39 -6.96 1.59
CA MET A 17 11.45 -8.04 1.83
C MET A 17 11.84 -9.37 1.20
N ASP A 18 12.63 -9.34 0.13
CA ASP A 18 13.09 -10.55 -0.58
C ASP A 18 13.89 -11.51 0.33
N THR A 19 14.31 -11.05 1.51
CA THR A 19 15.16 -11.78 2.46
C THR A 19 14.44 -12.29 3.71
N VAL A 20 13.16 -11.96 3.92
CA VAL A 20 12.44 -12.28 5.17
C VAL A 20 11.39 -13.37 4.93
N GLU A 21 11.59 -14.55 5.52
CA GLU A 21 10.57 -15.60 5.54
C GLU A 21 9.46 -15.28 6.56
N PRO A 22 8.20 -15.72 6.33
CA PRO A 22 7.70 -16.51 5.20
C PRO A 22 7.38 -15.68 3.93
N TYR A 23 7.60 -14.37 3.94
CA TYR A 23 7.13 -13.43 2.92
C TYR A 23 8.07 -13.25 1.72
N LYS A 24 8.78 -14.32 1.29
CA LYS A 24 9.57 -14.31 0.05
C LYS A 24 8.64 -14.19 -1.17
N ARG A 25 8.13 -12.99 -1.38
CA ARG A 25 7.36 -12.55 -2.55
C ARG A 25 8.33 -11.79 -3.44
N LEU A 26 8.34 -12.06 -4.74
CA LEU A 26 9.18 -11.32 -5.69
C LEU A 26 8.59 -9.92 -5.85
N PHE A 27 9.27 -8.90 -5.32
CA PHE A 27 8.87 -7.50 -5.52
C PHE A 27 9.57 -6.85 -6.71
N ARG A 28 10.14 -7.66 -7.61
CA ARG A 28 10.86 -7.20 -8.80
C ARG A 28 10.44 -7.95 -10.06
N VAL A 29 10.31 -7.21 -11.15
CA VAL A 29 10.18 -7.75 -12.51
C VAL A 29 11.15 -7.00 -13.43
N GLY A 30 12.20 -7.69 -13.88
CA GLY A 30 13.34 -7.03 -14.54
C GLY A 30 13.96 -5.96 -13.63
N ALA A 31 14.00 -4.71 -14.11
CA ALA A 31 14.52 -3.56 -13.36
C ALA A 31 13.48 -2.85 -12.48
N LYS A 32 12.19 -3.21 -12.59
CA LYS A 32 11.08 -2.53 -11.90
C LYS A 32 10.90 -3.11 -10.50
N GLU A 33 10.63 -2.26 -9.53
CA GLU A 33 10.45 -2.64 -8.12
C GLU A 33 9.06 -2.22 -7.65
N TYR A 34 8.25 -3.14 -7.14
CA TYR A 34 6.91 -2.83 -6.65
C TYR A 34 6.95 -1.92 -5.41
N ARG A 35 6.26 -0.78 -5.49
CA ARG A 35 6.12 0.19 -4.39
C ARG A 35 4.66 0.52 -4.06
N GLY A 36 3.76 -0.41 -4.33
CA GLY A 36 2.34 -0.28 -4.02
C GLY A 36 2.01 -0.44 -2.55
N MET A 37 0.75 -0.76 -2.25
CA MET A 37 0.25 -0.83 -0.87
C MET A 37 0.46 -2.20 -0.21
N GLU A 38 0.52 -3.29 -0.98
CA GLU A 38 0.66 -4.64 -0.43
C GLU A 38 2.13 -4.99 -0.18
N ARG A 39 2.65 -4.54 0.97
CA ARG A 39 4.02 -4.81 1.42
C ARG A 39 4.00 -5.26 2.88
N ALA A 40 5.13 -5.75 3.39
CA ALA A 40 5.22 -6.28 4.75
C ALA A 40 4.70 -5.26 5.75
N HIS A 41 3.70 -5.71 6.50
CA HIS A 41 3.28 -5.09 7.73
C HIS A 41 4.45 -5.01 8.70
N LEU A 42 4.36 -4.04 9.60
CA LEU A 42 5.38 -3.76 10.59
C LEU A 42 5.27 -4.75 11.76
N TYR A 43 5.57 -6.04 11.55
CA TYR A 43 5.45 -7.06 12.60
C TYR A 43 6.09 -6.63 13.94
N ASP A 44 7.21 -5.92 13.90
CA ASP A 44 7.90 -5.38 15.09
C ASP A 44 7.04 -4.41 15.92
N ILE A 45 6.08 -3.69 15.32
CA ILE A 45 5.17 -2.78 16.04
C ILE A 45 4.02 -3.55 16.66
N ASP A 46 3.48 -4.54 15.93
CA ASP A 46 2.39 -5.39 16.40
C ASP A 46 2.84 -6.25 17.58
N GLU A 47 4.04 -6.81 17.47
CA GLU A 47 4.66 -7.59 18.54
C GLU A 47 4.84 -6.74 19.81
N ASP A 48 5.32 -5.51 19.68
CA ASP A 48 5.49 -4.62 20.83
C ASP A 48 4.17 -4.08 21.37
N TYR A 49 3.14 -3.94 20.54
CA TYR A 49 1.78 -3.62 20.98
C TYR A 49 1.22 -4.75 21.86
N ILE A 50 1.29 -5.99 21.37
CA ILE A 50 0.82 -7.20 22.08
C ILE A 50 1.59 -7.39 23.40
N LYS A 51 2.92 -7.18 23.36
CA LYS A 51 3.80 -7.30 24.54
C LYS A 51 3.75 -6.08 25.47
N LYS A 52 2.93 -5.06 25.16
CA LYS A 52 2.80 -3.81 25.92
C LYS A 52 4.14 -3.08 26.11
N LYS A 53 4.99 -3.11 25.08
CA LYS A 53 6.30 -2.46 25.04
C LYS A 53 6.29 -1.12 24.29
N LEU A 54 5.19 -0.80 23.61
CA LEU A 54 5.05 0.49 22.96
C LEU A 54 5.02 1.64 23.99
N PRO A 55 5.63 2.79 23.66
CA PRO A 55 5.33 4.06 24.32
C PRO A 55 3.82 4.31 24.46
N PRO A 56 3.35 4.95 25.55
CA PRO A 56 1.91 5.14 25.79
C PRO A 56 1.17 5.87 24.68
N ASP A 57 1.81 6.86 24.04
CA ASP A 57 1.24 7.60 22.92
C ASP A 57 1.09 6.72 21.68
N LEU A 58 2.09 5.91 21.33
CA LEU A 58 1.98 4.94 20.23
C LEU A 58 0.95 3.86 20.51
N HIS A 59 0.80 3.42 21.77
CA HIS A 59 -0.22 2.45 22.14
C HIS A 59 -1.64 2.96 21.85
N ILE A 60 -1.89 4.25 22.12
CA ILE A 60 -3.18 4.90 21.83
C ILE A 60 -3.41 4.95 20.31
N ILE A 61 -2.40 5.34 19.54
CA ILE A 61 -2.49 5.46 18.08
C ILE A 61 -2.79 4.09 17.44
N ILE A 62 -2.03 3.04 17.81
CA ILE A 62 -2.21 1.69 17.24
C ILE A 62 -3.56 1.10 17.63
N LYS A 63 -3.97 1.26 18.89
CA LYS A 63 -5.29 0.82 19.35
C LYS A 63 -6.42 1.47 18.54
N LYS A 64 -6.38 2.80 18.39
CA LYS A 64 -7.34 3.56 17.60
C LYS A 64 -7.37 3.07 16.14
N ASN A 65 -6.20 2.86 15.53
CA ASN A 65 -6.09 2.39 14.16
C ASN A 65 -6.77 1.02 13.97
N HIS A 66 -6.56 0.06 14.88
CA HIS A 66 -7.23 -1.25 14.81
C HIS A 66 -8.75 -1.14 15.01
N GLU A 67 -9.22 -0.28 15.91
CA GLU A 67 -10.66 -0.06 16.15
C GLU A 67 -11.34 0.56 14.92
N GLU A 68 -10.67 1.49 14.22
CA GLU A 68 -11.16 2.16 13.00
C GLU A 68 -11.05 1.29 11.73
N SER A 69 -10.25 0.22 11.75
CA SER A 69 -9.96 -0.62 10.58
C SER A 69 -10.84 -1.86 10.46
N ASN A 70 -11.80 -2.05 11.36
CA ASN A 70 -12.74 -3.16 11.33
C ASN A 70 -13.89 -2.91 10.32
N ASP A 71 -13.54 -2.66 9.06
CA ASP A 71 -14.47 -2.50 7.95
C ASP A 71 -14.21 -3.53 6.82
N LEU A 72 -15.08 -3.51 5.80
CA LEU A 72 -15.03 -4.47 4.68
C LEU A 72 -13.78 -4.31 3.80
N LEU A 73 -13.02 -3.22 3.93
CA LEU A 73 -11.86 -2.96 3.10
C LEU A 73 -10.60 -3.63 3.64
N PHE A 74 -10.54 -3.87 4.97
CA PHE A 74 -9.35 -4.38 5.66
C PHE A 74 -8.08 -3.55 5.43
N VAL A 75 -8.22 -2.28 5.06
CA VAL A 75 -7.09 -1.34 4.88
C VAL A 75 -6.93 -0.50 6.15
N GLU A 76 -5.82 -0.71 6.87
CA GLU A 76 -5.54 0.00 8.12
C GLU A 76 -4.88 1.36 7.87
N LEU A 77 -5.67 2.43 7.81
CA LEU A 77 -5.17 3.78 7.49
C LEU A 77 -5.03 4.67 8.72
N ILE A 78 -3.82 5.17 8.92
CA ILE A 78 -3.57 6.22 9.91
C ILE A 78 -4.07 7.54 9.31
N ARG A 79 -5.01 8.18 9.99
CA ARG A 79 -5.71 9.38 9.50
C ARG A 79 -4.98 10.69 9.83
N ASP A 80 -4.06 10.67 10.79
CA ASP A 80 -3.27 11.83 11.18
C ASP A 80 -1.81 11.67 10.73
N LEU A 81 -1.30 12.67 10.00
CA LEU A 81 0.05 12.61 9.44
C LEU A 81 1.13 12.59 10.51
N GLU A 82 0.94 13.32 11.62
CA GLU A 82 1.91 13.37 12.71
C GLU A 82 1.91 12.07 13.52
N GLU A 83 0.74 11.44 13.71
CA GLU A 83 0.63 10.08 14.25
C GLU A 83 1.38 9.07 13.36
N ALA A 84 1.22 9.16 12.03
CA ALA A 84 1.91 8.28 11.09
C ALA A 84 3.44 8.50 11.08
N LYS A 85 3.88 9.76 11.19
CA LYS A 85 5.30 10.12 11.34
C LYS A 85 5.89 9.58 12.64
N LYS A 86 5.15 9.61 13.76
CA LYS A 86 5.60 9.01 15.04
C LYS A 86 5.79 7.49 14.92
N ILE A 87 4.85 6.80 14.27
CA ILE A 87 4.97 5.37 13.98
C ILE A 87 6.21 5.11 13.11
N LEU A 88 6.38 5.87 12.02
CA LEU A 88 7.55 5.76 11.15
C LEU A 88 8.86 5.97 11.91
N GLN A 89 8.95 7.00 12.75
CA GLN A 89 10.13 7.30 13.55
C GLN A 89 10.46 6.15 14.51
N TYR A 90 9.45 5.58 15.17
CA TYR A 90 9.62 4.45 16.06
C TYR A 90 10.17 3.22 15.34
N VAL A 91 9.59 2.83 14.21
CA VAL A 91 10.06 1.66 13.45
C VAL A 91 11.44 1.90 12.84
N ARG A 92 11.74 3.13 12.39
CA ARG A 92 13.06 3.52 11.90
C ARG A 92 14.13 3.49 12.97
N GLY A 93 13.78 3.76 14.23
CA GLY A 93 14.67 3.61 15.38
C GLY A 93 15.16 2.17 15.59
N LYS A 94 14.43 1.17 15.08
CA LYS A 94 14.86 -0.24 15.07
C LYS A 94 15.62 -0.60 13.80
N ASN A 95 15.10 -0.19 12.64
CA ASN A 95 15.75 -0.37 11.33
C ASN A 95 15.23 0.67 10.31
N ASP A 96 16.10 1.24 9.47
CA ASP A 96 15.72 2.29 8.50
C ASP A 96 15.08 1.74 7.20
N LEU A 97 14.37 0.62 7.32
CA LEU A 97 13.83 -0.15 6.20
C LEU A 97 12.35 0.18 5.94
N SER A 98 11.80 1.21 6.58
CA SER A 98 10.41 1.62 6.41
C SER A 98 10.27 2.96 5.70
N GLU A 99 9.13 3.16 5.05
CA GLU A 99 8.69 4.42 4.47
C GLU A 99 7.23 4.69 4.81
N LEU A 100 6.83 5.94 4.62
CA LEU A 100 5.46 6.40 4.79
C LEU A 100 4.88 6.68 3.41
N ILE A 101 3.73 6.07 3.13
CA ILE A 101 2.98 6.36 1.91
C ILE A 101 1.62 6.97 2.27
N ALA A 102 1.16 7.87 1.42
CA ALA A 102 -0.20 8.34 1.37
C ALA A 102 -0.94 7.59 0.26
N ILE A 103 -2.21 7.29 0.49
CA ILE A 103 -3.06 6.67 -0.53
C ILE A 103 -4.26 7.55 -0.86
N ARG A 104 -4.69 7.51 -2.12
CA ARG A 104 -5.91 8.17 -2.58
C ARG A 104 -6.70 7.24 -3.50
N SER A 105 -7.96 7.00 -3.16
CA SER A 105 -8.90 6.20 -3.92
C SER A 105 -10.31 6.75 -3.75
N ASP A 106 -11.16 6.54 -4.75
CA ASP A 106 -12.51 7.11 -4.74
C ASP A 106 -13.42 6.29 -3.80
N ILE A 107 -13.31 4.95 -3.80
CA ILE A 107 -14.14 4.10 -2.94
C ILE A 107 -13.72 4.20 -1.47
N ILE A 108 -12.41 4.24 -1.18
CA ILE A 108 -11.94 4.45 0.20
C ILE A 108 -12.38 5.83 0.70
N SER A 109 -12.50 6.83 -0.19
CA SER A 109 -13.00 8.17 0.19
C SER A 109 -14.46 8.13 0.62
N GLU A 110 -15.29 7.31 -0.02
CA GLU A 110 -16.70 7.15 0.36
C GLU A 110 -16.86 6.44 1.70
N ILE A 111 -15.99 5.47 2.00
CA ILE A 111 -16.10 4.62 3.20
C ILE A 111 -15.41 5.24 4.41
N LYS A 112 -14.14 5.66 4.25
CA LYS A 112 -13.29 6.17 5.35
C LYS A 112 -13.12 7.69 5.32
N GLY A 113 -13.60 8.38 4.29
CA GLY A 113 -13.42 9.83 4.13
C GLY A 113 -12.01 10.21 3.65
N THR A 114 -11.68 11.49 3.74
CA THR A 114 -10.37 12.05 3.36
C THR A 114 -9.78 12.94 4.45
N VAL A 115 -8.46 13.15 4.39
CA VAL A 115 -7.70 14.11 5.20
C VAL A 115 -6.84 14.97 4.28
N ASP A 116 -6.53 16.17 4.74
CA ASP A 116 -5.71 17.13 4.00
C ASP A 116 -4.21 16.89 4.26
N ILE A 117 -3.40 17.06 3.21
CA ILE A 117 -1.93 17.09 3.26
C ILE A 117 -1.42 18.24 2.38
N ASP A 118 -0.26 18.80 2.71
CA ASP A 118 0.42 19.75 1.83
C ASP A 118 0.89 19.00 0.55
N PRO A 119 0.51 19.45 -0.67
CA PRO A 119 1.02 18.86 -1.91
C PRO A 119 2.55 18.80 -2.00
N ALA A 120 3.27 19.69 -1.30
CA ALA A 120 4.73 19.68 -1.24
C ALA A 120 5.31 18.53 -0.39
N GLU A 121 4.51 17.89 0.45
CA GLU A 121 4.91 16.75 1.28
C GLU A 121 4.71 15.39 0.59
N ILE A 122 4.20 15.35 -0.65
CA ILE A 122 3.85 14.11 -1.33
C ILE A 122 4.42 14.02 -2.75
N GLU A 123 5.10 12.91 -3.03
CA GLU A 123 5.56 12.51 -4.36
C GLU A 123 4.67 11.37 -4.87
N TRP A 124 3.78 11.66 -5.84
CA TRP A 124 2.92 10.64 -6.43
C TRP A 124 3.71 9.65 -7.30
N LEU A 125 3.67 8.37 -6.91
CA LEU A 125 4.46 7.30 -7.54
C LEU A 125 3.72 6.60 -8.68
N GLY A 126 2.39 6.53 -8.64
CA GLY A 126 1.56 5.85 -9.64
C GLY A 126 0.26 5.30 -9.05
N TYR A 127 -0.34 4.36 -9.76
CA TYR A 127 -1.58 3.68 -9.38
C TYR A 127 -1.34 2.19 -9.16
N ASP A 128 -1.83 1.73 -8.01
CA ASP A 128 -2.02 0.33 -7.67
C ASP A 128 -3.50 -0.06 -7.85
N ILE A 129 -3.80 -1.35 -7.74
CA ILE A 129 -5.16 -1.89 -7.88
C ILE A 129 -5.46 -2.75 -6.67
N LEU A 130 -6.31 -2.23 -5.79
CA LEU A 130 -6.75 -2.90 -4.58
C LEU A 130 -7.93 -3.82 -4.89
N SER A 131 -7.83 -5.10 -4.54
CA SER A 131 -8.98 -5.98 -4.33
C SER A 131 -9.53 -5.77 -2.93
N PHE A 132 -10.85 -5.65 -2.80
CA PHE A 132 -11.46 -5.72 -1.48
C PHE A 132 -11.20 -7.09 -0.84
N GLY A 133 -10.61 -7.07 0.35
CA GLY A 133 -9.86 -8.18 0.92
C GLY A 133 -8.39 -7.85 1.20
N GLY A 134 -7.83 -6.77 0.61
CA GLY A 134 -6.54 -6.19 1.00
C GLY A 134 -5.40 -6.38 0.01
N ASP A 135 -5.62 -7.12 -1.09
CA ASP A 135 -4.53 -7.54 -1.98
C ASP A 135 -4.37 -6.61 -3.20
N SER A 136 -3.13 -6.49 -3.69
CA SER A 136 -2.78 -5.80 -4.93
C SER A 136 -2.83 -6.77 -6.11
N LEU A 137 -3.66 -6.45 -7.10
CA LEU A 137 -3.70 -7.22 -8.35
C LEU A 137 -2.42 -7.06 -9.16
N ILE A 138 -1.72 -5.93 -9.06
CA ILE A 138 -0.44 -5.74 -9.74
C ILE A 138 0.60 -6.71 -9.17
N LEU A 139 0.67 -6.81 -7.85
CA LEU A 139 1.61 -7.72 -7.18
C LEU A 139 1.28 -9.18 -7.52
N ASN A 140 0.02 -9.60 -7.37
CA ASN A 140 -0.40 -10.98 -7.62
C ASN A 140 -0.32 -11.38 -9.10
N GLY A 141 -0.50 -10.43 -10.02
CA GLY A 141 -0.41 -10.67 -11.46
C GLY A 141 1.00 -10.46 -12.00
N ILE A 142 1.38 -9.20 -12.25
CA ILE A 142 2.63 -8.85 -12.94
C ILE A 142 3.88 -9.37 -12.22
N PHE A 143 3.90 -9.33 -10.89
CA PHE A 143 5.10 -9.69 -10.13
C PHE A 143 5.18 -11.20 -9.81
N PHE A 144 4.06 -11.87 -9.53
CA PHE A 144 4.08 -13.32 -9.24
C PHE A 144 3.89 -14.21 -10.46
N LYS A 145 3.26 -13.69 -11.52
CA LYS A 145 2.97 -14.41 -12.76
C LYS A 145 3.39 -13.59 -14.00
N PRO A 146 4.63 -13.06 -14.06
CA PRO A 146 5.06 -12.14 -15.12
C PRO A 146 4.87 -12.70 -16.54
N ASP A 147 4.99 -14.01 -16.72
CA ASP A 147 4.82 -14.65 -18.04
C ASP A 147 3.39 -14.48 -18.58
N HIS A 148 2.38 -14.57 -17.72
CA HIS A 148 0.96 -14.41 -18.07
C HIS A 148 0.56 -12.94 -18.25
N PHE A 149 1.30 -12.01 -17.63
CA PHE A 149 1.05 -10.56 -17.69
C PHE A 149 2.15 -9.81 -18.46
N SER A 150 2.89 -10.49 -19.33
CA SER A 150 4.05 -9.92 -20.02
C SER A 150 3.71 -8.67 -20.85
N LYS A 151 2.50 -8.61 -21.44
CA LYS A 151 2.00 -7.44 -22.18
C LYS A 151 1.81 -6.19 -21.30
N TRP A 152 1.68 -6.36 -19.98
CA TRP A 152 1.45 -5.29 -19.02
C TRP A 152 2.74 -4.73 -18.40
N ILE A 153 3.84 -5.48 -18.42
CA ILE A 153 5.15 -5.04 -17.89
C ILE A 153 5.60 -3.69 -18.48
N PRO A 154 5.44 -3.39 -19.80
CA PRO A 154 5.82 -2.09 -20.35
C PRO A 154 4.98 -0.90 -19.83
N TRP A 155 3.79 -1.16 -19.29
CA TRP A 155 2.83 -0.13 -18.87
C TRP A 155 2.98 0.30 -17.40
N ILE A 156 3.69 -0.49 -16.61
CA ILE A 156 4.08 -0.09 -15.25
C ILE A 156 5.38 0.71 -15.28
N ASN A 157 5.49 1.71 -14.40
CA ASN A 157 6.69 2.53 -14.23
C ASN A 157 7.75 1.82 -13.38
N ASP A 158 8.83 2.52 -13.04
CA ASP A 158 9.94 1.93 -12.28
C ASP A 158 9.59 1.63 -10.82
N ASN A 159 8.51 2.24 -10.30
CA ASN A 159 7.91 1.92 -9.01
C ASN A 159 6.95 0.72 -9.07
N GLY A 160 6.88 0.03 -10.22
CA GLY A 160 6.02 -1.13 -10.38
C GLY A 160 4.52 -0.81 -10.36
N LEU A 161 4.14 0.42 -10.69
CA LEU A 161 2.77 0.92 -10.67
C LEU A 161 2.35 1.46 -12.04
N PHE A 162 1.06 1.54 -12.33
CA PHE A 162 0.59 2.23 -13.55
C PHE A 162 0.84 3.73 -13.43
N ALA A 163 1.29 4.37 -14.51
CA ALA A 163 1.53 5.82 -14.51
C ALA A 163 0.23 6.63 -14.45
N GLY A 164 -0.87 6.08 -14.97
CA GLY A 164 -2.20 6.68 -15.00
C GLY A 164 -3.31 5.66 -14.75
N LYS A 165 -4.56 6.14 -14.62
CA LYS A 165 -5.73 5.28 -14.37
C LYS A 165 -6.21 4.59 -15.65
N GLU A 166 -5.73 5.00 -16.82
CA GLU A 166 -6.32 4.63 -18.11
C GLU A 166 -6.13 3.13 -18.42
N GLN A 167 -5.07 2.51 -17.89
CA GLN A 167 -4.77 1.09 -18.09
C GLN A 167 -5.44 0.18 -17.06
N VAL A 168 -5.97 0.72 -15.97
CA VAL A 168 -6.43 -0.07 -14.81
C VAL A 168 -7.56 -1.01 -15.18
N GLN A 169 -8.59 -0.51 -15.86
CA GLN A 169 -9.76 -1.36 -16.19
C GLN A 169 -9.39 -2.51 -17.12
N ALA A 170 -8.60 -2.22 -18.17
CA ALA A 170 -8.19 -3.25 -19.12
C ALA A 170 -7.28 -4.32 -18.46
N TYR A 171 -6.43 -3.92 -17.49
CA TYR A 171 -5.64 -4.87 -16.71
C TYR A 171 -6.53 -5.75 -15.82
N ILE A 172 -7.53 -5.16 -15.15
CA ILE A 172 -8.50 -5.90 -14.34
C ILE A 172 -9.24 -6.93 -15.20
N ASP A 173 -9.69 -6.55 -16.39
CA ASP A 173 -10.44 -7.45 -17.29
C ASP A 173 -9.59 -8.66 -17.69
N ASP A 174 -8.30 -8.46 -18.01
CA ASP A 174 -7.38 -9.55 -18.30
C ASP A 174 -7.09 -10.42 -17.08
N TYR A 175 -6.91 -9.81 -15.90
CA TYR A 175 -6.70 -10.53 -14.65
C TYR A 175 -7.90 -11.44 -14.36
N LEU A 176 -9.12 -10.92 -14.51
CA LEU A 176 -10.36 -11.67 -14.31
C LEU A 176 -10.52 -12.81 -15.31
N GLN A 177 -10.13 -12.61 -16.57
CA GLN A 177 -10.12 -13.68 -17.56
C GLN A 177 -9.18 -14.82 -17.12
N LEU A 178 -7.95 -14.49 -16.73
CA LEU A 178 -6.98 -15.49 -16.24
C LEU A 178 -7.44 -16.15 -14.93
N ALA A 179 -8.15 -15.42 -14.05
CA ALA A 179 -8.74 -15.99 -12.84
C ALA A 179 -9.85 -17.00 -13.19
N SER A 180 -10.67 -16.73 -14.21
CA SER A 180 -11.70 -17.66 -14.67
C SER A 180 -11.14 -18.93 -15.32
N ASP A 181 -9.87 -18.88 -15.75
CA ASP A 181 -9.11 -20.00 -16.30
C ASP A 181 -8.25 -20.71 -15.23
N ASP A 182 -8.45 -20.42 -13.93
CA ASP A 182 -7.70 -20.97 -12.79
C ASP A 182 -6.16 -20.74 -12.84
N ILE A 183 -5.70 -19.70 -13.55
CA ILE A 183 -4.26 -19.37 -13.71
C ILE A 183 -3.75 -18.49 -12.54
N VAL A 184 -4.60 -17.60 -12.06
CA VAL A 184 -4.36 -16.73 -10.90
C VAL A 184 -5.44 -16.95 -9.85
N GLU A 185 -5.21 -16.48 -8.62
CA GLU A 185 -6.19 -16.60 -7.54
C GLU A 185 -7.48 -15.85 -7.89
N ASP A 186 -8.62 -16.54 -7.74
CA ASP A 186 -9.93 -15.91 -7.84
C ASP A 186 -10.19 -15.10 -6.57
N HIS A 187 -9.99 -13.78 -6.66
CA HIS A 187 -10.39 -12.87 -5.60
C HIS A 187 -11.92 -12.83 -5.55
N ILE A 188 -12.51 -13.21 -4.42
CA ILE A 188 -13.96 -13.44 -4.19
C ILE A 188 -14.88 -12.58 -5.09
N PRO A 189 -15.84 -13.17 -5.82
CA PRO A 189 -16.82 -12.42 -6.61
C PRO A 189 -17.66 -11.49 -5.72
N SER A 190 -17.32 -10.20 -5.76
CA SER A 190 -18.05 -9.12 -5.11
C SER A 190 -18.35 -8.02 -6.14
N PRO A 191 -19.55 -7.42 -6.13
CA PRO A 191 -19.93 -6.33 -7.03
C PRO A 191 -19.10 -5.04 -6.84
N TYR A 192 -18.22 -5.01 -5.84
CA TYR A 192 -17.34 -3.88 -5.51
C TYR A 192 -15.86 -4.16 -5.80
N ARG A 193 -15.55 -5.18 -6.60
CA ARG A 193 -14.31 -5.97 -6.58
C ARG A 193 -12.96 -5.22 -6.51
N PHE A 194 -12.75 -4.13 -7.27
CA PHE A 194 -11.43 -3.49 -7.39
C PHE A 194 -11.48 -1.96 -7.40
N ASP A 195 -10.44 -1.32 -6.87
CA ASP A 195 -10.27 0.13 -6.94
C ASP A 195 -8.86 0.54 -7.38
N ALA A 196 -8.78 1.62 -8.16
CA ALA A 196 -7.52 2.26 -8.52
C ALA A 196 -7.03 3.13 -7.35
N VAL A 197 -5.98 2.69 -6.68
CA VAL A 197 -5.41 3.39 -5.53
C VAL A 197 -4.17 4.15 -5.98
N ARG A 198 -4.22 5.48 -5.92
CA ARG A 198 -3.04 6.31 -6.17
C ARG A 198 -2.11 6.23 -4.96
N ILE A 199 -0.86 5.93 -5.21
CA ILE A 199 0.18 5.78 -4.17
C ILE A 199 1.12 6.98 -4.24
N GLY A 200 1.31 7.66 -3.11
CA GLY A 200 2.27 8.75 -2.97
C GLY A 200 3.25 8.47 -1.85
N ARG A 201 4.53 8.74 -2.08
CA ARG A 201 5.54 8.74 -1.01
C ARG A 201 5.42 10.04 -0.23
N VAL A 202 5.29 9.94 1.08
CA VAL A 202 5.40 11.12 1.93
C VAL A 202 6.87 11.47 2.06
N LEU A 203 7.22 12.68 1.63
CA LEU A 203 8.58 13.18 1.70
C LEU A 203 8.94 13.44 3.17
N PRO A 204 10.18 13.13 3.60
CA PRO A 204 10.64 13.60 4.89
C PRO A 204 10.50 15.12 4.90
N VAL A 205 9.89 15.67 5.95
CA VAL A 205 9.89 17.12 6.16
C VAL A 205 11.34 17.54 6.10
N ASN A 206 11.71 18.28 5.06
CA ASN A 206 13.03 18.88 4.99
C ASN A 206 13.13 19.73 6.26
N PRO A 207 14.08 19.47 7.17
CA PRO A 207 14.39 20.43 8.21
C PRO A 207 15.08 21.61 7.51
N MET A 208 14.32 22.42 6.77
CA MET A 208 14.82 23.61 6.11
C MET A 208 14.26 24.84 6.82
N ASN A 209 15.19 25.44 7.58
CA ASN A 209 15.24 26.77 8.19
C ASN A 209 14.60 26.93 9.57
#